data_AF-A0A954ECU6-F1
#
_entry.id   AF-A0A954ECU6-F1
#
_cell.length_a   1.000
_cell.length_b   1.000
_cell.length_c   1.000
_cell.angle_alpha   90.00
_cell.angle_beta   90.00
_cell.angle_gamma   90.00
#
_symmetry.space_group_name_H-M   'P 1'
#
loop_
_entity.id
_entity.type
_entity.pdbx_description
1 polymer ?
#
loop_
_entity_poly.entity_id
_entity_poly.type
_entity_poly.pdbx_seq_one_letter_code
_entity_poly.pdbx_strand_id
1 'polypeptide(L)'
;MSNHLIWRNGFQGMTRRSALQAGFIGALGLSLGDMMRLEAANSPAFTQAEGSVKQAKALSVIQLHLPGGFQQQESFDPKPEAPVEIRGSFGVTRTRSGDVLSDNFPETAKVLDKLTIIRSIVGRVPDHGLATYHLFTGYPQTTVIDYPQMGSIVSHELGKRGELPPYIAIPNKHAFAGGTGFLSSAFGPFELGADPGQSGYRVKDFSIPGNVSQEQFDRRLAAREIIEKRIRDSQVDPNTVATMDDFYQQAHTLLTSAKAQAAFTLDGEPESIFNLYGRDVVGLKGPDNRYHPKGLAERLIVARRLVEAGVRFVTVT
;
A
#
# COMPACT_ATOMS: atom_id res chain seq x y z
N MET A 1 45.00 -11.80 31.18
CA MET A 1 45.38 -10.81 30.15
C MET A 1 44.10 -10.48 29.38
N SER A 2 43.25 -9.61 29.96
CA SER A 2 43.10 -8.16 29.64
C SER A 2 42.59 -7.93 28.21
N ASN A 3 41.29 -7.64 28.03
CA ASN A 3 40.66 -6.30 27.92
C ASN A 3 40.80 -5.74 26.47
N HIS A 4 39.83 -5.11 25.78
CA HIS A 4 38.54 -4.49 26.12
C HIS A 4 37.69 -4.29 24.83
N LEU A 5 36.37 -4.34 25.01
CA LEU A 5 35.27 -3.63 24.32
C LEU A 5 35.61 -2.65 23.18
N ILE A 6 34.98 -2.86 22.02
CA ILE A 6 34.71 -1.82 21.01
C ILE A 6 33.25 -1.35 21.20
N TRP A 7 33.05 -0.50 22.20
CA TRP A 7 31.95 0.44 22.28
C TRP A 7 32.58 1.82 22.47
N ARG A 8 32.78 2.56 21.38
CA ARG A 8 33.11 4.00 21.44
C ARG A 8 33.05 4.61 20.04
N ASN A 9 31.87 5.10 19.69
CA ASN A 9 31.71 6.27 18.82
C ASN A 9 30.41 7.02 19.19
N GLY A 10 30.14 7.12 20.50
CA GLY A 10 29.23 8.12 21.06
C GLY A 10 30.08 9.22 21.67
N PHE A 11 29.85 10.47 21.24
CA PHE A 11 30.56 11.69 21.63
C PHE A 11 31.95 11.90 20.99
N GLN A 12 31.97 12.18 19.68
CA GLN A 12 33.02 13.08 19.17
C GLN A 12 32.76 14.46 19.78
N GLY A 13 33.76 15.00 20.49
CA GLY A 13 33.67 16.32 21.09
C GLY A 13 33.36 17.38 20.05
N MET A 14 32.46 18.32 20.40
CA MET A 14 32.11 19.45 19.55
C MET A 14 33.38 20.13 19.01
N THR A 15 33.52 20.17 17.69
CA THR A 15 34.61 20.93 17.09
C THR A 15 34.40 22.42 17.38
N ARG A 16 35.48 23.22 17.47
CA ARG A 16 35.40 24.68 17.67
C ARG A 16 34.49 25.36 16.63
N ARG A 17 34.45 24.83 15.40
CA ARG A 17 33.57 25.30 14.34
C ARG A 17 32.09 25.03 14.66
N SER A 18 31.76 23.84 15.14
CA SER A 18 30.40 23.48 15.56
C SER A 18 29.91 24.33 16.74
N ALA A 19 30.80 24.63 17.70
CA ALA A 19 30.47 25.51 18.84
C ALA A 19 30.21 26.96 18.41
N LEU A 20 31.02 27.49 17.49
CA LEU A 20 30.82 28.85 16.95
C LEU A 20 29.57 28.94 16.06
N GLN A 21 29.26 27.90 15.28
CA GLN A 21 28.02 27.82 14.50
C GLN A 21 26.79 27.75 15.42
N ALA A 22 26.83 26.92 16.46
CA ALA A 22 25.74 26.84 17.44
C ALA A 22 25.53 28.18 18.18
N GLY A 23 26.61 28.87 18.55
CA GLY A 23 26.55 30.20 19.17
C GLY A 23 26.00 31.29 18.25
N PHE A 24 26.36 31.26 16.96
CA PHE A 24 25.84 32.19 15.95
C PHE A 24 24.35 31.94 15.63
N ILE A 25 23.94 30.68 15.55
CA ILE A 25 22.55 30.27 15.29
C ILE A 25 21.64 30.63 16.48
N GLY A 26 22.12 30.44 17.71
CA GLY A 26 21.41 30.87 18.91
C GLY A 26 21.22 32.39 19.01
N ALA A 27 22.19 33.18 18.53
CA ALA A 27 22.08 34.64 18.49
C ALA A 27 21.05 35.16 17.46
N LEU A 28 20.68 34.34 16.47
CA LEU A 28 19.62 34.62 15.49
C LEU A 28 18.24 34.15 15.96
N GLY A 29 18.11 33.71 17.22
CA GLY A 29 16.83 33.29 17.81
C GLY A 29 16.34 31.91 17.39
N LEU A 30 17.15 31.13 16.69
CA LEU A 30 16.83 29.75 16.33
C LEU A 30 17.15 28.83 17.51
N SER A 31 16.12 28.18 18.05
CA SER A 31 16.29 27.20 19.11
C SER A 31 16.89 25.91 18.56
N LEU A 32 17.43 25.06 19.44
CA LEU A 32 17.81 23.69 19.08
C LEU A 32 16.62 22.93 18.46
N GLY A 33 15.38 23.24 18.87
CA GLY A 33 14.16 22.69 18.28
C GLY A 33 13.93 23.14 16.83
N ASP A 34 14.27 24.38 16.50
CA ASP A 34 14.18 24.90 15.13
C ASP A 34 15.27 24.30 14.24
N MET A 35 16.47 24.11 14.79
CA MET A 35 17.54 23.38 14.10
C MET A 35 17.14 21.92 13.84
N MET A 36 16.59 21.21 14.83
CA MET A 36 16.12 19.84 14.65
C MET A 36 14.93 19.75 13.68
N ARG A 37 14.03 20.74 13.65
CA ARG A 37 12.95 20.83 12.64
C ARG A 37 13.50 21.10 11.25
N LEU A 38 14.52 21.94 11.11
CA LEU A 38 15.19 22.20 9.83
C LEU A 38 16.00 20.99 9.36
N GLU A 39 16.64 20.25 10.27
CA GLU A 39 17.32 18.99 9.95
C GLU A 39 16.32 17.88 9.59
N ALA A 40 15.16 17.82 10.24
CA ALA A 40 14.08 16.90 9.89
C ALA A 40 13.45 17.28 8.53
N ALA A 41 13.23 18.57 8.26
CA ALA A 41 12.76 19.07 6.98
C ALA A 41 13.79 18.85 5.85
N ASN A 42 15.08 18.81 6.20
CA ASN A 42 16.19 18.49 5.29
C ASN A 42 16.69 17.04 5.40
N SER A 43 15.96 16.16 6.08
CA SER A 43 16.19 14.72 6.03
C SER A 43 15.11 14.10 5.15
N PRO A 44 15.31 14.03 3.82
CA PRO A 44 14.50 13.13 3.02
C PRO A 44 14.81 11.73 3.52
N ALA A 45 13.77 10.98 3.89
CA ALA A 45 13.83 9.55 4.20
C ALA A 45 14.39 8.67 3.04
N PHE A 46 14.89 9.28 1.97
CA PHE A 46 15.51 8.66 0.80
C PHE A 46 16.62 9.54 0.24
N THR A 47 17.78 9.59 0.90
CA THR A 47 19.03 10.09 0.28
C THR A 47 19.97 8.92 0.04
N GLN A 48 20.27 8.62 -1.23
CA GLN A 48 21.53 7.93 -1.56
C GLN A 48 22.69 8.91 -1.37
N ALA A 49 23.90 8.36 -1.23
CA ALA A 49 25.16 8.97 -0.82
C ALA A 49 25.72 10.17 -1.64
N GLU A 50 24.89 10.89 -2.41
CA GLU A 50 25.34 12.02 -3.25
C GLU A 50 24.43 13.27 -3.17
N GLY A 51 23.59 13.41 -2.14
CA GLY A 51 22.96 14.71 -1.81
C GLY A 51 21.94 15.27 -2.81
N SER A 52 21.65 14.59 -3.92
CA SER A 52 20.57 14.99 -4.83
C SER A 52 19.26 14.29 -4.46
N VAL A 53 18.24 15.07 -4.10
CA VAL A 53 16.87 14.55 -3.96
C VAL A 53 16.35 14.21 -5.35
N LYS A 54 16.32 12.91 -5.70
CA LYS A 54 15.63 12.47 -6.92
C LYS A 54 14.13 12.60 -6.67
N GLN A 55 13.44 13.33 -7.54
CA GLN A 55 11.97 13.30 -7.52
C GLN A 55 11.49 11.86 -7.71
N ALA A 56 10.58 11.43 -6.83
CA ALA A 56 9.99 10.11 -6.91
C ALA A 56 9.25 9.97 -8.25
N LYS A 57 9.70 9.03 -9.09
CA LYS A 57 9.05 8.72 -10.37
C LYS A 57 7.75 7.94 -10.17
N ALA A 58 7.70 7.10 -9.14
CA ALA A 58 6.52 6.31 -8.80
C ALA A 58 5.54 7.18 -8.00
N LEU A 59 4.35 7.33 -8.57
CA LEU A 59 3.27 8.12 -7.99
C LEU A 59 2.26 7.28 -7.22
N SER A 60 2.19 5.99 -7.51
CA SER A 60 1.27 5.02 -6.91
C SER A 60 1.91 3.63 -6.86
N VAL A 61 1.41 2.79 -5.96
CA VAL A 61 1.81 1.39 -5.81
C VAL A 61 0.57 0.50 -5.87
N ILE A 62 0.63 -0.57 -6.66
CA ILE A 62 -0.29 -1.71 -6.56
C ILE A 62 0.48 -2.85 -5.91
N GLN A 63 0.11 -3.19 -4.68
CA GLN A 63 0.64 -4.36 -3.96
C GLN A 63 -0.23 -5.56 -4.28
N LEU A 64 0.33 -6.52 -5.02
CA LEU A 64 -0.30 -7.81 -5.25
C LEU A 64 0.12 -8.78 -4.15
N HIS A 65 -0.81 -9.13 -3.27
CA HIS A 65 -0.60 -10.16 -2.26
C HIS A 65 -1.36 -11.42 -2.68
N LEU A 66 -0.65 -12.53 -2.82
CA LEU A 66 -1.23 -13.80 -3.21
C LEU A 66 -1.15 -14.74 -1.99
N PRO A 67 -2.25 -14.92 -1.23
CA PRO A 67 -2.28 -15.89 -0.14
C PRO A 67 -1.92 -17.30 -0.65
N GLY A 68 -0.94 -17.93 -0.02
CA GLY A 68 -0.35 -19.20 -0.48
C GLY A 68 0.76 -19.05 -1.53
N GLY A 69 0.75 -17.96 -2.30
CA GLY A 69 1.76 -17.65 -3.31
C GLY A 69 1.81 -18.64 -4.47
N PHE A 70 2.72 -18.41 -5.39
CA PHE A 70 3.16 -19.42 -6.36
C PHE A 70 4.62 -19.79 -6.08
N GLN A 71 5.00 -21.01 -6.43
CA GLN A 71 6.34 -21.52 -6.16
C GLN A 71 7.39 -20.71 -6.94
N GLN A 72 8.48 -20.32 -6.28
CA GLN A 72 9.54 -19.51 -6.90
C GLN A 72 10.19 -20.22 -8.10
N GLN A 73 10.36 -21.54 -7.99
CA GLN A 73 10.88 -22.40 -9.04
C GLN A 73 9.95 -22.54 -10.24
N GLU A 74 8.67 -22.18 -10.09
CA GLU A 74 7.69 -22.22 -11.17
C GLU A 74 7.35 -20.81 -11.68
N SER A 75 8.10 -19.79 -11.21
CA SER A 75 7.87 -18.38 -11.51
C SER A 75 9.15 -17.60 -11.84
N PHE A 76 9.67 -16.81 -10.89
CA PHE A 76 10.75 -15.85 -11.13
C PHE A 76 12.16 -16.44 -10.95
N ASP A 77 12.28 -17.66 -10.42
CA ASP A 77 13.56 -18.27 -10.08
C ASP A 77 13.59 -19.79 -10.37
N PRO A 78 13.51 -20.21 -11.65
CA PRO A 78 13.27 -21.60 -12.04
C PRO A 78 14.41 -22.60 -11.76
N LYS A 79 15.59 -22.13 -11.33
CA LYS A 79 16.77 -22.97 -11.03
C LYS A 79 17.08 -24.03 -12.11
N PRO A 80 17.28 -23.67 -13.39
CA PRO A 80 17.43 -24.65 -14.48
C PRO A 80 18.60 -25.63 -14.29
N GLU A 81 19.67 -25.17 -13.63
CA GLU A 81 20.88 -25.94 -13.35
C GLU A 81 20.79 -26.82 -12.10
N ALA A 82 19.69 -26.73 -11.34
CA ALA A 82 19.48 -27.59 -10.18
C ALA A 82 19.02 -29.01 -10.61
N PRO A 83 19.27 -30.04 -9.79
CA PRO A 83 18.72 -31.38 -10.00
C PRO A 83 17.20 -31.38 -10.23
N VAL A 84 16.68 -32.38 -10.93
CA VAL A 84 15.26 -32.48 -11.29
C VAL A 84 14.34 -32.54 -10.06
N GLU A 85 14.87 -33.01 -8.93
CA GLU A 85 14.19 -33.09 -7.64
C GLU A 85 14.08 -31.71 -6.95
N ILE A 86 14.86 -30.72 -7.39
CA ILE A 86 14.94 -29.38 -6.79
C ILE A 86 14.34 -28.32 -7.71
N ARG A 87 14.53 -28.41 -9.03
CA ARG A 87 13.91 -27.46 -9.98
C ARG A 87 12.43 -27.77 -10.17
N GLY A 88 11.66 -26.75 -10.57
CA GLY A 88 10.22 -26.89 -10.83
C GLY A 88 9.93 -27.82 -12.01
N SER A 89 8.67 -28.25 -12.15
CA SER A 89 8.22 -29.13 -13.24
C SER A 89 8.16 -28.44 -14.61
N PHE A 90 8.31 -27.12 -14.62
CA PHE A 90 8.17 -26.25 -15.77
C PHE A 90 9.52 -25.97 -16.43
N GLY A 91 9.49 -25.65 -17.72
CA GLY A 91 10.66 -25.23 -18.47
C GLY A 91 11.09 -23.80 -18.12
N VAL A 92 12.05 -23.29 -18.88
CA VAL A 92 12.50 -21.91 -18.78
C VAL A 92 12.26 -21.14 -20.05
N THR A 93 11.91 -19.87 -19.91
CA THR A 93 11.91 -18.90 -21.00
C THR A 93 13.07 -17.93 -20.82
N ARG A 94 13.82 -17.70 -21.90
CA ARG A 94 14.95 -16.76 -21.91
C ARG A 94 14.42 -15.35 -22.12
N THR A 95 14.94 -14.42 -21.34
CA THR A 95 14.64 -13.00 -21.47
C THR A 95 15.66 -12.32 -22.38
N ARG A 96 15.35 -11.10 -22.83
CA ARG A 96 16.25 -10.30 -23.69
C ARG A 96 17.54 -9.88 -22.97
N SER A 97 17.52 -9.78 -21.65
CA SER A 97 18.69 -9.43 -20.82
C SER A 97 19.60 -10.62 -20.52
N GLY A 98 19.22 -11.83 -20.91
CA GLY A 98 19.97 -13.06 -20.63
C GLY A 98 19.55 -13.78 -19.33
N ASP A 99 18.68 -13.17 -18.52
CA ASP A 99 18.02 -13.85 -17.39
C ASP A 99 17.04 -14.92 -17.88
N VAL A 100 16.65 -15.82 -16.96
CA VAL A 100 15.63 -16.85 -17.19
C VAL A 100 14.46 -16.70 -16.20
N LEU A 101 13.25 -16.93 -16.71
CA LEU A 101 12.02 -17.10 -15.93
C LEU A 101 11.41 -18.48 -16.24
N SER A 102 10.43 -18.90 -15.46
CA SER A 102 9.60 -20.06 -15.80
C SER A 102 8.86 -19.85 -17.13
N ASP A 103 8.68 -20.92 -17.91
CA ASP A 103 7.92 -20.90 -19.17
C ASP A 103 6.43 -20.54 -19.00
N ASN A 104 5.93 -20.50 -17.76
CA ASN A 104 4.63 -19.91 -17.39
C ASN A 104 4.56 -18.39 -17.56
N PHE A 105 5.70 -17.70 -17.73
CA PHE A 105 5.79 -16.24 -17.78
C PHE A 105 6.30 -15.68 -19.13
N PRO A 106 5.79 -16.14 -20.29
CA PRO A 106 6.33 -15.76 -21.59
C PRO A 106 6.13 -14.28 -21.89
N GLU A 107 4.98 -13.70 -21.51
CA GLU A 107 4.72 -12.26 -21.70
C GLU A 107 5.53 -11.39 -20.74
N THR A 108 5.77 -11.87 -19.50
CA THR A 108 6.60 -11.15 -18.53
C THR A 108 8.06 -11.12 -18.97
N ALA A 109 8.56 -12.22 -19.55
CA ALA A 109 9.92 -12.30 -20.07
C ALA A 109 10.21 -11.27 -21.18
N LYS A 110 9.19 -10.88 -21.96
CA LYS A 110 9.30 -9.85 -23.02
C LYS A 110 9.53 -8.44 -22.47
N VAL A 111 9.12 -8.18 -21.24
CA VAL A 111 9.15 -6.85 -20.60
C VAL A 111 10.06 -6.80 -19.37
N LEU A 112 10.98 -7.76 -19.24
CA LEU A 112 11.87 -7.85 -18.07
C LEU A 112 12.76 -6.61 -17.91
N ASP A 113 13.05 -5.89 -19.00
CA ASP A 113 13.75 -4.60 -18.98
C ASP A 113 13.04 -3.50 -18.17
N LYS A 114 11.77 -3.71 -17.83
CA LYS A 114 10.95 -2.81 -17.01
C LYS A 114 10.73 -3.32 -15.59
N LEU A 115 11.29 -4.48 -15.24
CA LEU A 115 11.06 -5.16 -13.97
C LEU A 115 12.34 -5.23 -13.15
N THR A 116 12.18 -5.33 -11.83
CA THR A 116 13.27 -5.66 -10.91
C THR A 116 12.86 -6.88 -10.12
N ILE A 117 13.63 -7.95 -10.24
CA ILE A 117 13.38 -9.21 -9.54
C ILE A 117 14.30 -9.30 -8.34
N ILE A 118 13.72 -9.53 -7.16
CA ILE A 118 14.46 -9.75 -5.91
C ILE A 118 14.31 -11.21 -5.50
N ARG A 119 15.36 -12.02 -5.74
CA ARG A 119 15.41 -13.47 -5.40
C ARG A 119 16.02 -13.75 -4.03
N SER A 120 16.49 -12.72 -3.34
CA SER A 120 17.25 -12.83 -2.08
C SER A 120 16.38 -12.76 -0.82
N ILE A 121 15.06 -12.69 -0.95
CA ILE A 121 14.15 -12.60 0.20
C ILE A 121 14.07 -13.98 0.87
N VAL A 122 14.44 -14.04 2.14
CA VAL A 122 14.35 -15.26 2.96
C VAL A 122 13.56 -14.93 4.22
N GLY A 123 12.40 -15.58 4.38
CA GLY A 123 11.61 -15.52 5.60
C GLY A 123 12.13 -16.50 6.66
N ARG A 124 12.15 -16.09 7.93
CA ARG A 124 12.49 -16.95 9.07
C ARG A 124 11.30 -17.25 9.98
N VAL A 125 10.13 -16.76 9.63
CA VAL A 125 8.89 -16.91 10.41
C VAL A 125 8.13 -18.13 9.87
N PRO A 126 8.01 -19.23 10.65
CA PRO A 126 7.41 -20.47 10.17
C PRO A 126 5.86 -20.45 10.19
N ASP A 127 5.24 -19.36 10.68
CA ASP A 127 3.80 -19.19 10.72
C ASP A 127 3.31 -18.26 9.59
N HIS A 128 2.28 -18.67 8.87
CA HIS A 128 1.75 -17.93 7.72
C HIS A 128 1.16 -16.56 8.11
N GLY A 129 0.47 -16.46 9.25
CA GLY A 129 -0.13 -15.21 9.72
C GLY A 129 0.94 -14.22 10.14
N LEU A 130 1.88 -14.65 10.98
CA LEU A 130 3.00 -13.83 11.44
C LEU A 130 3.93 -13.43 10.29
N ALA A 131 4.16 -14.31 9.31
CA ALA A 131 4.93 -14.00 8.12
C ALA A 131 4.21 -12.97 7.24
N THR A 132 2.89 -13.09 7.09
CA THR A 132 2.08 -12.11 6.35
C THR A 132 2.16 -10.74 7.02
N TYR A 133 2.00 -10.66 8.34
CA TYR A 133 2.15 -9.41 9.08
C TYR A 133 3.52 -8.79 8.80
N HIS A 134 4.59 -9.59 8.89
CA HIS A 134 5.95 -9.13 8.64
C HIS A 134 6.15 -8.61 7.20
N LEU A 135 5.52 -9.23 6.19
CA LEU A 135 5.57 -8.76 4.80
C LEU A 135 4.85 -7.42 4.61
N PHE A 136 3.78 -7.16 5.36
CA PHE A 136 2.99 -5.93 5.24
C PHE A 136 3.55 -4.76 6.06
N THR A 137 4.20 -5.03 7.19
CA THR A 137 4.69 -4.00 8.13
C THR A 137 6.19 -3.82 8.10
N GLY A 138 6.95 -4.84 7.66
CA GLY A 138 8.41 -4.88 7.79
C GLY A 138 8.90 -5.24 9.20
N TYR A 139 8.00 -5.56 10.13
CA TYR A 139 8.33 -5.92 11.51
C TYR A 139 7.74 -7.27 11.91
N PRO A 140 8.45 -8.11 12.67
CA PRO A 140 7.86 -9.26 13.34
C PRO A 140 6.75 -8.79 14.29
N GLN A 141 5.62 -9.50 14.30
CA GLN A 141 4.52 -9.17 15.21
C GLN A 141 4.95 -9.42 16.66
N THR A 142 4.67 -8.45 17.54
CA THR A 142 4.96 -8.54 18.98
C THR A 142 3.71 -8.23 19.78
N THR A 143 3.72 -8.53 21.08
CA THR A 143 2.64 -8.14 22.00
C THR A 143 2.77 -6.71 22.51
N VAL A 144 3.90 -6.05 22.27
CA VAL A 144 4.24 -4.74 22.85
C VAL A 144 3.80 -3.59 21.95
N ILE A 145 4.02 -3.74 20.65
CA ILE A 145 3.75 -2.70 19.66
C ILE A 145 3.18 -3.32 18.40
N ASP A 146 2.12 -2.68 17.89
CA ASP A 146 1.54 -2.96 16.58
C ASP A 146 2.03 -1.90 15.59
N TYR A 147 2.68 -2.34 14.52
CA TYR A 147 3.22 -1.49 13.48
C TYR A 147 2.19 -1.25 12.36
N PRO A 148 2.12 -0.03 11.81
CA PRO A 148 1.29 0.24 10.63
C PRO A 148 1.77 -0.57 9.43
N GLN A 149 0.81 -1.07 8.64
CA GLN A 149 1.11 -1.63 7.32
C GLN A 149 1.59 -0.54 6.34
N MET A 150 2.36 -0.92 5.32
CA MET A 150 2.93 0.01 4.32
C MET A 150 1.88 0.97 3.72
N GLY A 151 0.69 0.49 3.36
CA GLY A 151 -0.37 1.34 2.83
C GLY A 151 -0.83 2.44 3.80
N SER A 152 -0.87 2.14 5.10
CA SER A 152 -1.20 3.12 6.15
C SER A 152 -0.08 4.13 6.39
N ILE A 153 1.18 3.70 6.28
CA ILE A 153 2.33 4.62 6.29
C ILE A 153 2.23 5.58 5.10
N VAL A 154 1.96 5.06 3.90
CA VAL A 154 1.80 5.90 2.68
C VAL A 154 0.63 6.87 2.83
N SER A 155 -0.48 6.42 3.41
CA SER A 155 -1.64 7.27 3.72
C SER A 155 -1.27 8.41 4.68
N HIS A 156 -0.54 8.11 5.75
CA HIS A 156 -0.08 9.08 6.75
C HIS A 156 0.91 10.10 6.18
N GLU A 157 1.95 9.63 5.49
CA GLU A 157 3.05 10.49 5.04
C GLU A 157 2.69 11.33 3.81
N LEU A 158 1.90 10.78 2.88
CA LEU A 158 1.65 11.42 1.58
C LEU A 158 0.25 11.99 1.43
N GLY A 159 -0.70 11.56 2.27
CA GLY A 159 -2.09 11.98 2.22
C GLY A 159 -2.77 11.71 0.88
N LYS A 160 -3.98 12.28 0.72
CA LYS A 160 -4.80 12.14 -0.49
C LYS A 160 -4.17 12.85 -1.70
N ARG A 161 -4.42 12.29 -2.88
CA ARG A 161 -4.15 12.95 -4.16
C ARG A 161 -5.42 12.91 -5.01
N GLY A 162 -6.12 14.05 -5.06
CA GLY A 162 -7.44 14.14 -5.67
C GLY A 162 -8.54 13.78 -4.68
N GLU A 163 -9.60 13.17 -5.19
CA GLU A 163 -10.87 12.93 -4.47
C GLU A 163 -10.93 11.55 -3.80
N LEU A 164 -10.04 10.62 -4.19
CA LEU A 164 -10.06 9.24 -3.71
C LEU A 164 -9.21 9.05 -2.44
N PRO A 165 -9.57 8.06 -1.60
CA PRO A 165 -8.72 7.63 -0.48
C PRO A 165 -7.30 7.31 -0.94
N PRO A 166 -6.27 7.67 -0.15
CA PRO A 166 -4.88 7.39 -0.50
C PRO A 166 -4.56 5.89 -0.45
N TYR A 167 -5.26 5.12 0.39
CA TYR A 167 -5.08 3.68 0.52
C TYR A 167 -6.40 2.92 0.34
N ILE A 168 -6.46 2.00 -0.61
CA ILE A 168 -7.62 1.15 -0.90
C ILE A 168 -7.22 -0.32 -0.92
N ALA A 169 -8.07 -1.19 -0.36
CA ALA A 169 -7.88 -2.64 -0.38
C ALA A 169 -8.98 -3.33 -1.21
N ILE A 170 -8.58 -4.25 -2.10
CA ILE A 170 -9.44 -4.98 -3.04
C ILE A 170 -9.37 -6.49 -2.76
N PRO A 171 -10.52 -7.16 -2.52
CA PRO A 171 -11.80 -6.57 -2.14
C PRO A 171 -11.80 -6.01 -0.72
N ASN A 172 -10.96 -6.58 0.14
CA ASN A 172 -10.87 -6.30 1.57
C ASN A 172 -9.41 -6.36 2.01
N LYS A 173 -9.11 -5.80 3.18
CA LYS A 173 -7.79 -5.94 3.80
C LYS A 173 -7.56 -7.41 4.18
N HIS A 174 -6.35 -7.92 3.96
CA HIS A 174 -6.02 -9.26 4.43
C HIS A 174 -6.06 -9.32 5.97
N ALA A 175 -6.66 -10.37 6.51
CA ALA A 175 -6.81 -10.59 7.95
C ALA A 175 -5.48 -10.48 8.73
N PHE A 176 -4.39 -11.00 8.16
CA PHE A 176 -3.07 -11.02 8.81
C PHE A 176 -2.13 -9.89 8.38
N ALA A 177 -2.57 -8.94 7.56
CA ALA A 177 -1.74 -7.81 7.11
C ALA A 177 -1.46 -6.75 8.19
N GLY A 178 -1.98 -6.93 9.41
CA GLY A 178 -1.99 -5.88 10.42
C GLY A 178 -3.02 -4.80 10.11
N GLY A 179 -2.85 -3.61 10.70
CA GLY A 179 -3.79 -2.49 10.57
C GLY A 179 -3.05 -1.16 10.49
N THR A 180 -3.61 -0.15 11.15
CA THR A 180 -2.95 1.16 11.31
C THR A 180 -1.88 1.15 12.39
N GLY A 181 -1.76 0.07 13.18
CA GLY A 181 -0.80 0.01 14.28
C GLY A 181 -0.99 1.17 15.26
N PHE A 182 0.10 1.84 15.60
CA PHE A 182 0.08 3.06 16.43
C PHE A 182 -0.44 4.32 15.71
N LEU A 183 -0.76 4.27 14.40
CA LEU A 183 -1.36 5.39 13.67
C LEU A 183 -2.88 5.45 13.90
N SER A 184 -3.44 6.65 13.74
CA SER A 184 -4.89 6.86 13.77
C SER A 184 -5.61 5.96 12.74
N SER A 185 -6.82 5.53 13.08
CA SER A 185 -7.70 4.78 12.18
C SER A 185 -8.00 5.54 10.88
N ALA A 186 -7.87 6.87 10.86
CA ALA A 186 -7.99 7.72 9.67
C ALA A 186 -7.04 7.30 8.52
N PHE A 187 -5.93 6.63 8.82
CA PHE A 187 -4.95 6.16 7.84
C PHE A 187 -5.14 4.70 7.43
N GLY A 188 -6.24 4.07 7.84
CA GLY A 188 -6.61 2.72 7.44
C GLY A 188 -6.95 2.60 5.95
N PRO A 189 -6.97 1.38 5.40
CA PRO A 189 -7.47 1.16 4.05
C PRO A 189 -8.97 1.44 3.96
N PHE A 190 -9.39 2.04 2.84
CA PHE A 190 -10.78 1.94 2.39
C PHE A 190 -10.98 0.56 1.75
N GLU A 191 -11.83 -0.27 2.34
CA GLU A 191 -12.14 -1.61 1.85
C GLU A 191 -13.36 -1.55 0.92
N LEU A 192 -13.31 -2.20 -0.25
CA LEU A 192 -14.44 -2.17 -1.18
C LEU A 192 -15.67 -2.90 -0.62
N GLY A 193 -15.45 -3.89 0.24
CA GLY A 193 -16.52 -4.71 0.82
C GLY A 193 -17.24 -5.61 -0.19
N ALA A 194 -16.80 -5.61 -1.44
CA ALA A 194 -17.34 -6.39 -2.54
C ALA A 194 -16.22 -6.74 -3.53
N ASP A 195 -16.30 -7.92 -4.13
CA ASP A 195 -15.32 -8.41 -5.07
C ASP A 195 -15.68 -8.04 -6.52
N PRO A 196 -14.84 -7.27 -7.25
CA PRO A 196 -15.02 -6.97 -8.66
C PRO A 196 -15.23 -8.20 -9.55
N GLY A 197 -14.74 -9.37 -9.13
CA GLY A 197 -14.92 -10.63 -9.84
C GLY A 197 -16.29 -11.28 -9.72
N GLN A 198 -17.16 -10.78 -8.84
CA GLN A 198 -18.48 -11.34 -8.61
C GLN A 198 -19.53 -10.65 -9.50
N SER A 199 -20.52 -11.43 -9.95
CA SER A 199 -21.66 -10.88 -10.70
C SER A 199 -22.43 -9.87 -9.85
N GLY A 200 -22.74 -8.71 -10.41
CA GLY A 200 -23.46 -7.66 -9.68
C GLY A 200 -22.59 -6.85 -8.72
N TYR A 201 -21.26 -6.89 -8.88
CA TYR A 201 -20.32 -6.06 -8.14
C TYR A 201 -20.75 -4.60 -8.11
N ARG A 202 -20.92 -4.10 -6.88
CA ARG A 202 -21.09 -2.69 -6.53
C ARG A 202 -20.38 -2.50 -5.19
N VAL A 203 -19.61 -1.45 -5.06
CA VAL A 203 -18.98 -1.13 -3.77
C VAL A 203 -20.08 -0.75 -2.79
N LYS A 204 -20.03 -1.38 -1.61
CA LYS A 204 -21.09 -1.35 -0.60
C LYS A 204 -21.46 0.07 -0.15
N ASP A 205 -20.51 1.00 -0.22
CA ASP A 205 -20.66 2.38 0.26
C ASP A 205 -21.06 3.39 -0.84
N PHE A 206 -21.30 2.97 -2.10
CA PHE A 206 -21.74 3.87 -3.18
C PHE A 206 -23.25 3.96 -3.38
N SER A 207 -24.06 3.17 -2.67
CA SER A 207 -25.51 3.27 -2.79
C SER A 207 -26.10 4.12 -1.68
N ILE A 208 -26.58 5.31 -2.01
CA ILE A 208 -27.65 5.94 -1.21
C ILE A 208 -28.79 4.91 -1.18
N PRO A 209 -29.31 4.52 0.00
CA PRO A 209 -30.45 3.63 0.09
C PRO A 209 -31.56 4.14 -0.82
N GLY A 210 -32.10 3.30 -1.71
CA GLY A 210 -32.98 3.74 -2.80
C GLY A 210 -34.27 4.47 -2.37
N ASN A 211 -34.52 4.56 -1.07
CA ASN A 211 -35.60 5.31 -0.42
C ASN A 211 -35.19 6.73 0.06
N VAL A 212 -33.98 7.21 -0.25
CA VAL A 212 -33.49 8.54 0.14
C VAL A 212 -33.10 9.33 -1.10
N SER A 213 -33.72 10.49 -1.32
CA SER A 213 -33.32 11.39 -2.41
C SER A 213 -32.01 12.12 -2.06
N GLN A 214 -31.27 12.59 -3.08
CA GLN A 214 -30.05 13.38 -2.87
C GLN A 214 -30.30 14.59 -1.95
N GLU A 215 -31.40 15.32 -2.16
CA GLU A 215 -31.79 16.46 -1.33
C GLU A 215 -32.03 16.08 0.14
N GLN A 216 -32.61 14.90 0.40
CA GLN A 216 -32.79 14.40 1.76
C GLN A 216 -31.47 13.97 2.40
N PHE A 217 -30.53 13.47 1.61
CA PHE A 217 -29.18 13.13 2.07
C PHE A 217 -28.40 14.40 2.44
N ASP A 218 -28.39 15.40 1.56
CA ASP A 218 -27.71 16.69 1.77
C ASP A 218 -28.28 17.42 3.00
N ARG A 219 -29.61 17.39 3.20
CA ARG A 219 -30.25 17.96 4.39
C ARG A 219 -29.85 17.26 5.68
N ARG A 220 -29.69 15.93 5.65
CA ARG A 220 -29.21 15.15 6.80
C ARG A 220 -27.75 15.46 7.12
N LEU A 221 -26.93 15.69 6.10
CA LEU A 221 -25.54 16.09 6.26
C LEU A 221 -25.44 17.46 6.95
N ALA A 222 -26.17 18.48 6.44
CA ALA A 222 -26.21 19.81 7.03
C ALA A 222 -26.72 19.80 8.49
N ALA A 223 -27.76 19.01 8.79
CA ALA A 223 -28.25 18.86 10.15
C ALA A 223 -27.21 18.21 11.07
N ARG A 224 -26.41 17.28 10.55
CA ARG A 224 -25.36 16.63 11.32
C ARG A 224 -24.17 17.55 11.58
N GLU A 225 -23.73 18.34 10.60
CA GLU A 225 -22.66 19.32 10.78
C GLU A 225 -22.98 20.29 11.94
N ILE A 226 -24.25 20.70 12.08
CA ILE A 226 -24.73 21.52 13.19
C ILE A 226 -24.58 20.79 14.53
N ILE A 227 -24.92 19.50 14.58
CA ILE A 227 -24.79 18.67 15.80
C ILE A 227 -23.32 18.43 16.14
N GLU A 228 -22.48 18.10 15.15
CA GLU A 228 -21.04 17.87 15.33
C GLU A 228 -20.30 19.11 15.78
N LYS A 229 -20.66 20.28 15.24
CA LYS A 229 -20.14 21.56 15.74
C LYS A 229 -20.41 21.73 17.24
N ARG A 230 -21.60 21.32 17.70
CA ARG A 230 -21.99 21.37 19.11
C ARG A 230 -21.29 20.32 19.99
N ILE A 231 -20.99 19.14 19.43
CA ILE A 231 -20.25 18.08 20.13
C ILE A 231 -18.77 18.47 20.28
N ARG A 232 -18.16 19.12 19.28
CA ARG A 232 -16.80 19.68 19.36
C ARG A 232 -16.66 20.68 20.51
N ASP A 233 -17.72 21.46 20.76
CA ASP A 233 -17.75 22.43 21.87
C ASP A 233 -17.90 21.78 23.26
N SER A 234 -18.14 20.45 23.33
CA SER A 234 -18.56 19.74 24.56
C SER A 234 -17.50 18.80 25.18
N GLN A 235 -16.20 19.05 24.98
CA GLN A 235 -15.07 18.27 25.57
C GLN A 235 -14.98 16.78 25.20
N VAL A 236 -15.53 16.34 24.06
CA VAL A 236 -15.21 15.02 23.49
C VAL A 236 -13.80 15.06 22.89
N ASP A 237 -13.05 13.95 22.94
CA ASP A 237 -11.70 13.84 22.35
C ASP A 237 -11.70 14.40 20.91
N PRO A 238 -11.00 15.53 20.66
CA PRO A 238 -11.00 16.22 19.37
C PRO A 238 -10.57 15.31 18.21
N ASN A 239 -9.69 14.33 18.48
CA ASN A 239 -9.18 13.41 17.47
C ASN A 239 -10.26 12.43 16.97
N THR A 240 -11.15 11.97 17.85
CA THR A 240 -12.23 11.05 17.47
C THR A 240 -13.25 11.76 16.59
N VAL A 241 -13.63 12.99 16.94
CA VAL A 241 -14.62 13.78 16.18
C VAL A 241 -14.07 14.21 14.82
N ALA A 242 -12.80 14.63 14.76
CA ALA A 242 -12.14 14.98 13.50
C ALA A 242 -12.04 13.77 12.54
N THR A 243 -11.67 12.60 13.07
CA THR A 243 -11.60 11.36 12.28
C THR A 243 -12.95 10.96 11.69
N MET A 244 -14.04 11.10 12.47
CA MET A 244 -15.40 10.85 11.96
C MET A 244 -15.74 11.82 10.83
N ASP A 245 -15.51 13.12 11.01
CA ASP A 245 -15.78 14.14 10.00
C ASP A 245 -15.06 13.85 8.67
N ASP A 246 -13.76 13.51 8.73
CA ASP A 246 -12.96 13.15 7.56
C ASP A 246 -13.53 11.92 6.82
N PHE A 247 -13.92 10.87 7.54
CA PHE A 247 -14.55 9.68 6.93
C PHE A 247 -15.85 10.03 6.22
N TYR A 248 -16.64 10.92 6.79
CA TYR A 248 -17.93 11.31 6.21
C TYR A 248 -17.79 12.22 5.00
N GLN A 249 -16.87 13.19 5.04
CA GLN A 249 -16.56 14.02 3.88
C GLN A 249 -16.00 13.17 2.73
N GLN A 250 -15.20 12.17 3.06
CA GLN A 250 -14.67 11.21 2.10
C GLN A 250 -15.79 10.34 1.49
N ALA A 251 -16.67 9.77 2.32
CA ALA A 251 -17.83 9.02 1.85
C ALA A 251 -18.76 9.89 0.98
N HIS A 252 -18.99 11.15 1.35
CA HIS A 252 -19.77 12.08 0.56
C HIS A 252 -19.13 12.35 -0.82
N THR A 253 -17.82 12.62 -0.85
CA THR A 253 -17.09 12.85 -2.11
C THR A 253 -17.17 11.63 -3.02
N LEU A 254 -16.96 10.45 -2.44
CA LEU A 254 -17.11 9.15 -3.10
C LEU A 254 -18.53 8.93 -3.66
N LEU A 255 -19.57 9.35 -2.93
CA LEU A 255 -20.97 9.21 -3.34
C LEU A 255 -21.44 10.22 -4.39
N THR A 256 -20.85 11.42 -4.42
CA THR A 256 -21.36 12.53 -5.25
C THR A 256 -20.51 12.82 -6.47
N SER A 257 -19.24 12.41 -6.48
CA SER A 257 -18.35 12.62 -7.63
C SER A 257 -18.49 11.50 -8.65
N ALA A 258 -18.98 11.84 -9.85
CA ALA A 258 -19.01 10.94 -11.00
C ALA A 258 -17.60 10.45 -11.37
N LYS A 259 -16.57 11.29 -11.18
CA LYS A 259 -15.16 10.93 -11.43
C LYS A 259 -14.66 9.89 -10.42
N ALA A 260 -15.00 10.05 -9.14
CA ALA A 260 -14.66 9.09 -8.11
C ALA A 260 -15.34 7.74 -8.37
N GLN A 261 -16.65 7.75 -8.66
CA GLN A 261 -17.42 6.54 -8.96
C GLN A 261 -16.91 5.79 -10.20
N ALA A 262 -16.51 6.52 -11.24
CA ALA A 262 -15.97 5.93 -12.47
C ALA A 262 -14.71 5.09 -12.20
N ALA A 263 -13.93 5.40 -11.17
CA ALA A 263 -12.72 4.66 -10.83
C ALA A 263 -13.01 3.26 -10.24
N PHE A 264 -14.19 3.06 -9.67
CA PHE A 264 -14.59 1.79 -9.06
C PHE A 264 -15.44 0.90 -9.97
N THR A 265 -16.00 1.42 -11.06
CA THR A 265 -16.79 0.61 -11.99
C THR A 265 -15.92 -0.02 -13.09
N LEU A 266 -16.37 -1.18 -13.59
CA LEU A 266 -15.87 -1.83 -14.79
C LEU A 266 -16.63 -1.37 -16.06
N ASP A 267 -17.66 -0.54 -15.90
CA ASP A 267 -18.46 -0.04 -17.01
C ASP A 267 -17.60 0.77 -18.00
N GLY A 268 -17.77 0.49 -19.28
CA GLY A 268 -17.02 1.12 -20.36
C GLY A 268 -15.62 0.56 -20.61
N GLU A 269 -15.15 -0.42 -19.83
CA GLU A 269 -13.93 -1.16 -20.19
C GLU A 269 -14.17 -2.03 -21.43
N PRO A 270 -13.30 -1.95 -22.46
CA PRO A 270 -13.48 -2.75 -23.67
C PRO A 270 -13.11 -4.21 -23.41
N GLU A 271 -13.75 -5.12 -24.14
CA GLU A 271 -13.51 -6.58 -24.04
C GLU A 271 -12.04 -6.96 -24.22
N SER A 272 -11.32 -6.24 -25.07
CA SER A 272 -9.87 -6.42 -25.26
C SER A 272 -9.05 -6.25 -23.98
N ILE A 273 -9.44 -5.35 -23.06
CA ILE A 273 -8.77 -5.19 -21.76
C ILE A 273 -9.07 -6.39 -20.86
N PHE A 274 -10.31 -6.87 -20.83
CA PHE A 274 -10.63 -8.07 -20.07
C PHE A 274 -9.83 -9.29 -20.56
N ASN A 275 -9.69 -9.44 -21.87
CA ASN A 275 -8.90 -10.51 -22.47
C ASN A 275 -7.41 -10.36 -22.15
N LEU A 276 -6.88 -9.12 -22.19
CA LEU A 276 -5.49 -8.82 -21.82
C LEU A 276 -5.19 -9.19 -20.36
N TYR A 277 -6.12 -8.90 -19.45
CA TYR A 277 -5.99 -9.24 -18.03
C TYR A 277 -6.33 -10.71 -17.73
N GLY A 278 -6.66 -11.50 -18.76
CA GLY A 278 -6.89 -12.93 -18.63
C GLY A 278 -8.22 -13.25 -17.94
N ARG A 279 -9.29 -12.51 -18.24
CA ARG A 279 -10.65 -12.84 -17.74
C ARG A 279 -11.02 -14.30 -17.99
N ASP A 280 -10.58 -14.87 -19.12
CA ASP A 280 -10.83 -16.25 -19.51
C ASP A 280 -9.88 -17.27 -18.86
N VAL A 281 -8.86 -16.83 -18.12
CA VAL A 281 -7.97 -17.69 -17.31
C VAL A 281 -8.67 -18.14 -16.01
N VAL A 282 -9.97 -18.37 -16.13
CA VAL A 282 -10.88 -18.87 -15.12
C VAL A 282 -11.36 -20.24 -15.54
N GLY A 283 -11.50 -21.15 -14.58
CA GLY A 283 -11.95 -22.50 -14.91
C GLY A 283 -10.83 -23.46 -15.34
N LEU A 284 -9.56 -23.04 -15.33
CA LEU A 284 -8.45 -24.00 -15.34
C LEU A 284 -8.54 -24.81 -14.04
N LYS A 285 -8.64 -26.12 -14.19
CA LYS A 285 -8.44 -27.06 -13.10
C LYS A 285 -6.95 -27.15 -12.84
N GLY A 286 -6.53 -26.75 -11.64
CA GLY A 286 -5.17 -27.05 -11.20
C GLY A 286 -4.92 -28.57 -11.22
N PRO A 287 -3.67 -29.02 -11.04
CA PRO A 287 -3.35 -30.44 -10.83
C PRO A 287 -4.16 -31.08 -9.68
N ASP A 288 -4.69 -30.26 -8.78
CA ASP A 288 -5.58 -30.60 -7.68
C ASP A 288 -7.08 -30.72 -8.07
N ASN A 289 -7.40 -30.59 -9.36
CA ASN A 289 -8.74 -30.63 -9.94
C ASN A 289 -9.69 -29.52 -9.44
N ARG A 290 -9.15 -28.43 -8.86
CA ARG A 290 -9.91 -27.27 -8.39
C ARG A 290 -9.87 -26.14 -9.40
N TYR A 291 -10.98 -25.41 -9.52
CA TYR A 291 -11.04 -24.23 -10.36
C TYR A 291 -10.31 -23.07 -9.71
N HIS A 292 -9.36 -22.46 -10.41
CA HIS A 292 -8.75 -21.21 -9.97
C HIS A 292 -9.81 -20.09 -9.86
N PRO A 293 -9.73 -19.25 -8.81
CA PRO A 293 -10.80 -18.33 -8.45
C PRO A 293 -11.06 -17.30 -9.56
N LYS A 294 -12.34 -17.12 -9.89
CA LYS A 294 -12.81 -16.04 -10.76
C LYS A 294 -12.51 -14.69 -10.11
N GLY A 295 -12.11 -13.71 -10.90
CA GLY A 295 -12.09 -12.31 -10.47
C GLY A 295 -10.75 -11.60 -10.42
N LEU A 296 -9.62 -12.29 -10.58
CA LEU A 296 -8.31 -11.61 -10.52
C LEU A 296 -8.18 -10.53 -11.60
N ALA A 297 -8.62 -10.83 -12.83
CA ALA A 297 -8.63 -9.88 -13.93
C ALA A 297 -9.41 -8.60 -13.57
N GLU A 298 -10.64 -8.75 -13.09
CA GLU A 298 -11.49 -7.65 -12.66
C GLU A 298 -10.88 -6.84 -11.51
N ARG A 299 -10.32 -7.51 -10.50
CA ARG A 299 -9.65 -6.84 -9.37
C ARG A 299 -8.46 -6.01 -9.85
N LEU A 300 -7.66 -6.53 -10.77
CA LEU A 300 -6.50 -5.83 -11.34
C LEU A 300 -6.90 -4.66 -12.25
N ILE A 301 -8.00 -4.78 -13.00
CA ILE A 301 -8.54 -3.68 -13.81
C ILE A 301 -9.02 -2.54 -12.90
N VAL A 302 -9.77 -2.85 -11.83
CA VAL A 302 -10.18 -1.84 -10.85
C VAL A 302 -8.96 -1.21 -10.17
N ALA A 303 -7.94 -2.01 -9.80
CA ALA A 303 -6.70 -1.48 -9.23
C ALA A 303 -5.99 -0.49 -10.17
N ARG A 304 -5.91 -0.80 -11.48
CA ARG A 304 -5.38 0.12 -12.50
C ARG A 304 -6.15 1.44 -12.52
N ARG A 305 -7.48 1.37 -12.62
CA ARG A 305 -8.35 2.56 -12.68
C ARG A 305 -8.20 3.43 -11.43
N LEU A 306 -8.07 2.82 -10.26
CA LEU A 306 -7.88 3.54 -9.00
C LEU A 306 -6.55 4.30 -8.96
N VAL A 307 -5.44 3.69 -9.38
CA VAL A 307 -4.14 4.39 -9.41
C VAL A 307 -4.12 5.50 -10.47
N GLU A 308 -4.77 5.29 -11.62
CA GLU A 308 -4.98 6.31 -12.67
C GLU A 308 -5.82 7.49 -12.15
N ALA A 309 -6.82 7.20 -11.31
CA ALA A 309 -7.67 8.21 -10.68
C ALA A 309 -7.00 8.93 -9.49
N GLY A 310 -5.79 8.51 -9.09
CA GLY A 310 -4.95 9.24 -8.14
C GLY A 310 -4.65 8.52 -6.82
N VAL A 311 -5.17 7.31 -6.60
CA VAL A 311 -4.92 6.54 -5.38
C VAL A 311 -3.43 6.24 -5.23
N ARG A 312 -2.87 6.44 -4.03
CA ARG A 312 -1.43 6.28 -3.76
C ARG A 312 -1.03 4.82 -3.58
N PHE A 313 -1.84 4.05 -2.87
CA PHE A 313 -1.56 2.66 -2.56
C PHE A 313 -2.82 1.82 -2.74
N VAL A 314 -2.72 0.74 -3.51
CA VAL A 314 -3.81 -0.23 -3.70
C VAL A 314 -3.27 -1.61 -3.34
N THR A 315 -3.89 -2.26 -2.36
CA THR A 315 -3.60 -3.68 -2.07
C THR A 315 -4.63 -4.54 -2.77
N VAL A 316 -4.18 -5.54 -3.52
CA VAL A 316 -5.03 -6.55 -4.16
C VAL A 316 -4.71 -7.90 -3.56
N THR A 317 -5.74 -8.59 -3.05
CA THR A 317 -5.67 -9.94 -2.50
C THR A 317 -6.51 -10.92 -3.32
#